data_AF-A0A7Z0RH66-F1
#
_entry.id   AF-A0A7Z0RH66-F1
#
_cell.length_a   1.000
_cell.length_b   1.000
_cell.length_c   1.000
_cell.angle_alpha   90.00
_cell.angle_beta   90.00
_cell.angle_gamma   90.00
#
_symmetry.space_group_name_H-M   'P 1'
#
loop_
_entity.id
_entity.type
_entity.pdbx_description
1 polymer ?
#
loop_
_entity_poly.entity_id
_entity_poly.type
_entity_poly.pdbx_seq_one_letter_code
_entity_poly.pdbx_strand_id
1 'polypeptide(L)'
;MPLSNPSPLPSVLPHRAVPLDVATAFAAGQTLTASGYVNNTQTQVDIGNGLWEGRLTLELSALDLSSNDETYRLMLLGSNDAAFGNGNVDILATQDFAAASAGRLLPTVAPASNSMPPSGRLSGRFVVPVTNLRGQFLFRYLQLYALLGGTTPSITLSAWLAAE
;
A
#
# COMPACT_ATOMS: atom_id res chain seq x y z
N MET A 1 24.11 -20.56 -4.31
CA MET A 1 24.40 -19.28 -4.98
C MET A 1 24.32 -18.19 -3.93
N PRO A 2 25.27 -17.26 -3.82
CA PRO A 2 25.23 -16.25 -2.77
C PRO A 2 24.12 -15.26 -3.12
N LEU A 3 23.09 -15.20 -2.28
CA LEU A 3 22.11 -14.10 -2.31
C LEU A 3 22.81 -12.89 -1.70
N SER A 4 23.45 -12.06 -2.52
CA SER A 4 23.82 -10.72 -2.09
C SER A 4 22.51 -9.94 -1.93
N ASN A 5 21.93 -9.97 -0.74
CA ASN A 5 20.83 -9.09 -0.37
C ASN A 5 21.41 -7.67 -0.23
N PRO A 6 21.13 -6.72 -1.13
CA PRO A 6 21.66 -5.36 -1.02
C PRO A 6 20.98 -4.55 0.10
N SER A 7 19.95 -5.10 0.75
CA SER A 7 19.22 -4.42 1.82
C SER A 7 19.62 -4.93 3.21
N PRO A 8 19.93 -4.04 4.17
CA PRO A 8 20.19 -4.40 5.57
C PRO A 8 18.93 -4.87 6.33
N LEU A 9 17.76 -4.86 5.69
CA LEU A 9 16.51 -5.33 6.29
C LEU A 9 16.46 -6.87 6.34
N PRO A 10 15.83 -7.46 7.38
CA PRO A 10 15.73 -8.91 7.52
C PRO A 10 15.08 -9.57 6.29
N SER A 11 15.71 -10.64 5.81
CA SER A 11 15.36 -11.33 4.56
C SER A 11 14.38 -12.50 4.73
N VAL A 12 13.96 -12.80 5.96
CA VAL A 12 13.02 -13.90 6.23
C VAL A 12 11.62 -13.44 5.86
N LEU A 13 11.12 -13.94 4.73
CA LEU A 13 9.75 -13.71 4.29
C LEU A 13 8.80 -14.58 5.13
N PRO A 14 7.84 -13.99 5.86
CA PRO A 14 6.82 -14.79 6.54
C PRO A 14 5.99 -15.57 5.51
N HIS A 15 5.86 -16.88 5.69
CA HIS A 15 5.15 -17.80 4.78
C HIS A 15 3.62 -17.73 4.94
N ARG A 16 3.04 -16.54 5.14
CA ARG A 16 1.57 -16.46 5.32
C ARG A 16 0.89 -16.32 3.97
N ALA A 17 0.00 -17.25 3.66
CA ALA A 17 -0.81 -17.20 2.45
C ALA A 17 -1.76 -16.00 2.53
N VAL A 18 -1.55 -15.02 1.67
CA VAL A 18 -2.44 -13.88 1.45
C VAL A 18 -2.94 -13.93 0.00
N PRO A 19 -3.79 -14.91 -0.36
CA PRO A 19 -4.33 -14.99 -1.71
C PRO A 19 -5.14 -13.74 -2.02
N LEU A 20 -5.19 -13.35 -3.30
CA LEU A 20 -6.07 -12.29 -3.76
C LEU A 20 -7.52 -12.72 -3.57
N ASP A 21 -8.29 -11.93 -2.85
CA ASP A 21 -9.74 -12.06 -2.75
C ASP A 21 -10.39 -10.86 -3.44
N VAL A 22 -11.18 -11.13 -4.48
CA VAL A 22 -11.85 -10.10 -5.30
C VAL A 22 -12.90 -9.33 -4.49
N ALA A 23 -13.49 -9.94 -3.46
CA ALA A 23 -14.48 -9.27 -2.61
C ALA A 23 -13.84 -8.17 -1.74
N THR A 24 -12.57 -8.32 -1.39
CA THR A 24 -11.81 -7.40 -0.54
C THR A 24 -10.69 -6.68 -1.31
N ALA A 25 -10.69 -6.78 -2.64
CA ALA A 25 -9.72 -6.13 -3.51
C ALA A 25 -10.14 -4.70 -3.85
N PHE A 26 -9.23 -3.76 -3.61
CA PHE A 26 -9.33 -2.39 -4.12
C PHE A 26 -9.00 -2.35 -5.62
N ALA A 27 -7.93 -3.07 -5.99
CA ALA A 27 -7.51 -3.15 -7.38
C ALA A 27 -6.80 -4.45 -7.76
N ALA A 28 -6.92 -4.81 -9.03
CA ALA A 28 -6.12 -5.81 -9.71
C ALA A 28 -5.41 -5.16 -10.91
N GLY A 29 -4.09 -4.94 -10.79
CA GLY A 29 -3.25 -4.41 -11.87
C GLY A 29 -3.57 -2.97 -12.31
N GLN A 30 -3.94 -2.08 -11.38
CA GLN A 30 -4.20 -0.67 -11.68
C GLN A 30 -2.88 0.09 -11.83
N THR A 31 -2.79 0.91 -12.89
CA THR A 31 -1.70 1.89 -13.06
C THR A 31 -2.19 3.28 -12.67
N LEU A 32 -1.41 3.99 -11.86
CA LEU A 32 -1.63 5.39 -11.50
C LEU A 32 -0.41 6.22 -11.92
N THR A 33 -0.67 7.33 -12.61
CA THR A 33 0.35 8.31 -13.04
C THR A 33 0.20 9.67 -12.36
N ALA A 34 -0.77 9.78 -11.44
CA ALA A 34 -1.04 10.94 -10.60
C ALA A 34 -1.72 10.45 -9.32
N SER A 35 -1.81 11.34 -8.32
CA SER A 35 -2.48 11.01 -7.06
C SER A 35 -3.95 10.67 -7.27
N GLY A 36 -4.44 9.64 -6.59
CA GLY A 36 -5.81 9.17 -6.77
C GLY A 36 -6.14 7.91 -5.98
N TYR A 37 -7.39 7.48 -6.09
CA TYR A 37 -7.85 6.24 -5.46
C TYR A 37 -7.38 5.01 -6.24
N VAL A 38 -6.99 3.98 -5.48
CA VAL A 38 -6.79 2.63 -5.98
C VAL A 38 -8.16 1.94 -5.87
N ASN A 39 -8.86 1.79 -7.00
CA ASN A 39 -10.28 1.44 -7.01
C ASN A 39 -10.78 0.80 -8.31
N ASN A 40 -9.90 0.20 -9.13
CA ASN A 40 -10.34 -0.41 -10.39
C ASN A 40 -11.18 -1.70 -10.21
N THR A 41 -11.27 -2.22 -8.98
CA THR A 41 -12.11 -3.38 -8.62
C THR A 41 -13.26 -2.95 -7.72
N GLN A 42 -12.95 -2.33 -6.58
CA GLN A 42 -13.95 -1.80 -5.64
C GLN A 42 -13.60 -0.35 -5.29
N THR A 43 -14.60 0.53 -5.30
CA THR A 43 -14.45 1.92 -4.83
C THR A 43 -14.23 2.01 -3.34
N GLN A 44 -14.73 1.04 -2.58
CA GLN A 44 -14.52 0.87 -1.15
C GLN A 44 -14.76 -0.58 -0.74
N VAL A 45 -14.21 -0.98 0.39
CA VAL A 45 -14.45 -2.29 1.00
C VAL A 45 -15.18 -2.10 2.32
N ASP A 46 -16.24 -2.88 2.53
CA ASP A 46 -17.00 -2.93 3.78
C ASP A 46 -16.55 -4.16 4.59
N ILE A 47 -15.91 -3.93 5.74
CA ILE A 47 -15.43 -4.98 6.64
C ILE A 47 -16.42 -5.30 7.78
N GLY A 48 -17.60 -4.68 7.78
CA GLY A 48 -18.62 -4.83 8.80
C GLY A 48 -18.43 -3.95 10.04
N ASN A 49 -19.36 -4.06 10.99
CA ASN A 49 -19.42 -3.21 12.18
C ASN A 49 -18.49 -3.66 13.34
N GLY A 50 -17.77 -4.77 13.19
CA GLY A 50 -16.95 -5.36 14.24
C GLY A 50 -15.52 -4.83 14.28
N LEU A 51 -14.79 -5.19 15.33
CA LEU A 51 -13.33 -5.13 15.28
C LEU A 51 -12.85 -6.07 14.18
N TRP A 52 -12.02 -5.55 13.30
CA TRP A 52 -11.40 -6.28 12.22
C TRP A 52 -9.89 -6.09 12.31
N GLU A 53 -9.19 -7.22 12.25
CA GLU A 53 -7.73 -7.29 12.19
C GLU A 53 -7.35 -8.09 10.96
N GLY A 54 -6.36 -7.58 10.24
CA GLY A 54 -5.94 -8.19 9.00
C GLY A 54 -4.75 -7.47 8.42
N ARG A 55 -4.64 -7.57 7.10
CA ARG A 55 -3.45 -7.15 6.36
C ARG A 55 -3.85 -6.48 5.06
N LEU A 56 -3.31 -5.30 4.81
CA LEU A 56 -3.29 -4.71 3.48
C LEU A 56 -2.13 -5.33 2.71
N THR A 57 -2.44 -6.03 1.62
CA THR A 57 -1.44 -6.56 0.71
C THR A 57 -1.34 -5.66 -0.51
N LEU A 58 -0.11 -5.25 -0.83
CA LEU A 58 0.23 -4.44 -1.99
C LEU A 58 1.19 -5.27 -2.86
N GLU A 59 0.77 -5.60 -4.07
CA GLU A 59 1.61 -6.29 -5.04
C GLU A 59 1.96 -5.33 -6.18
N LEU A 60 3.20 -4.86 -6.19
CA LEU A 60 3.70 -3.92 -7.18
C LEU A 60 4.32 -4.68 -8.35
N SER A 61 3.81 -4.47 -9.56
CA SER A 61 4.44 -4.98 -10.79
C SER A 61 5.37 -3.95 -11.44
N ALA A 62 5.18 -2.66 -11.17
CA ALA A 62 6.07 -1.59 -11.60
C ALA A 62 6.02 -0.39 -10.64
N LEU A 63 7.15 0.29 -10.49
CA LEU A 63 7.31 1.53 -9.74
C LEU A 63 8.40 2.36 -10.42
N ASP A 64 8.06 3.54 -10.93
CA ASP A 64 9.07 4.46 -11.48
C ASP A 64 9.88 5.10 -10.35
N LEU A 65 11.20 5.00 -10.44
CA LEU A 65 12.14 5.59 -9.48
C LEU A 65 13.33 6.22 -10.24
N SER A 66 13.14 6.53 -11.51
CA SER A 66 14.24 6.85 -12.44
C SER A 66 14.73 8.30 -12.34
N SER A 67 13.87 9.24 -11.93
CA SER A 67 14.23 10.67 -11.85
C SER A 67 14.76 11.10 -10.48
N ASN A 68 14.79 10.19 -9.49
CA ASN A 68 15.26 10.41 -8.11
C ASN A 68 14.39 11.38 -7.28
N ASP A 69 13.29 11.87 -7.82
CA ASP A 69 12.37 12.80 -7.15
C ASP A 69 10.98 12.17 -6.89
N GLU A 70 10.77 10.93 -7.31
CA GLU A 70 9.47 10.27 -7.18
C GLU A 70 9.18 9.86 -5.73
N THR A 71 7.95 10.13 -5.30
CA THR A 71 7.41 9.75 -3.99
C THR A 71 6.06 9.09 -4.15
N TYR A 72 5.83 8.04 -3.37
CA TYR A 72 4.61 7.25 -3.39
C TYR A 72 4.20 6.96 -1.95
N ARG A 73 3.00 7.38 -1.58
CA ARG A 73 2.45 7.07 -0.26
C ARG A 73 1.08 6.46 -0.44
N LEU A 74 0.99 5.18 -0.12
CA LEU A 74 -0.28 4.47 -0.12
C LEU A 74 -0.86 4.55 1.29
N MET A 75 -2.08 5.07 1.37
CA MET A 75 -2.78 5.34 2.62
C MET A 75 -4.10 4.58 2.61
N LEU A 76 -4.25 3.67 3.57
CA LEU A 76 -5.53 3.03 3.83
C LEU A 76 -6.37 3.98 4.67
N LEU A 77 -7.47 4.42 4.09
CA LEU A 77 -8.42 5.35 4.69
C LEU A 77 -9.57 4.55 5.30
N GLY A 78 -9.98 4.93 6.51
CA GLY A 78 -11.14 4.38 7.19
C GLY A 78 -12.21 5.45 7.38
N SER A 79 -13.48 5.08 7.17
CA SER A 79 -14.65 5.92 7.40
C SER A 79 -15.81 5.10 7.99
N ASN A 80 -16.69 5.75 8.75
CA ASN A 80 -18.00 5.20 9.14
C ASN A 80 -19.14 5.68 8.24
N ASP A 81 -18.84 6.54 7.28
CA ASP A 81 -19.72 6.96 6.21
C ASP A 81 -19.27 6.29 4.90
N ALA A 82 -20.18 5.52 4.28
CA ALA A 82 -19.97 4.85 3.00
C ALA A 82 -19.76 5.83 1.83
N ALA A 83 -20.10 7.11 1.99
CA ALA A 83 -19.81 8.14 1.00
C ALA A 83 -18.42 8.77 1.20
N PHE A 84 -17.71 8.45 2.30
CA PHE A 84 -16.48 9.14 2.72
C PHE A 84 -16.67 10.67 2.77
N GLY A 85 -17.86 11.12 3.13
CA GLY A 85 -18.21 12.53 3.20
C GLY A 85 -17.78 13.20 4.51
N ASN A 86 -17.87 14.53 4.51
CA ASN A 86 -17.84 15.37 5.73
C ASN A 86 -16.60 15.20 6.62
N GLY A 87 -15.44 14.82 6.07
CA GLY A 87 -14.19 14.73 6.82
C GLY A 87 -14.15 13.62 7.87
N ASN A 88 -15.05 12.64 7.82
CA ASN A 88 -15.11 11.49 8.74
C ASN A 88 -14.12 10.38 8.37
N VAL A 89 -12.89 10.77 8.01
CA VAL A 89 -11.88 9.88 7.45
C VAL A 89 -10.62 9.93 8.31
N ASP A 90 -10.09 8.76 8.67
CA ASP A 90 -8.77 8.62 9.32
C ASP A 90 -7.86 7.69 8.49
N ILE A 91 -6.55 7.86 8.62
CA ILE A 91 -5.54 7.02 7.94
C ILE A 91 -5.20 5.85 8.85
N LEU A 92 -5.69 4.66 8.52
CA LEU A 92 -5.51 3.44 9.31
C LEU A 92 -4.11 2.85 9.15
N ALA A 93 -3.56 2.90 7.93
CA ALA A 93 -2.23 2.39 7.62
C ALA A 93 -1.56 3.19 6.51
N THR A 94 -0.24 3.15 6.47
CA THR A 94 0.54 3.84 5.45
C THR A 94 1.72 2.98 5.01
N GLN A 95 1.95 2.92 3.71
CA GLN A 95 3.16 2.39 3.12
C GLN A 95 3.77 3.47 2.22
N ASP A 96 5.02 3.83 2.47
CA ASP A 96 5.74 4.82 1.67
C ASP A 96 6.87 4.17 0.84
N PHE A 97 7.05 4.70 -0.36
CA PHE A 97 8.17 4.44 -1.25
C PHE A 97 8.68 5.77 -1.81
N ALA A 98 9.96 5.84 -2.12
CA ALA A 98 10.56 7.00 -2.77
C ALA A 98 11.85 6.60 -3.48
N ALA A 99 12.16 7.30 -4.57
CA ALA A 99 13.37 7.08 -5.35
C ALA A 99 14.64 7.47 -4.58
N ALA A 100 14.57 8.54 -3.79
CA ALA A 100 15.61 8.96 -2.85
C ALA A 100 15.13 8.85 -1.40
N SER A 101 16.06 8.64 -0.46
CA SER A 101 15.74 8.69 0.97
C SER A 101 15.12 10.03 1.37
N ALA A 102 15.54 11.13 0.74
CA ALA A 102 14.98 12.48 0.92
C ALA A 102 13.45 12.56 0.74
N GLY A 103 12.86 11.68 -0.10
CA GLY A 103 11.43 11.63 -0.37
C GLY A 103 10.64 10.69 0.55
N ARG A 104 11.30 9.95 1.45
CA ARG A 104 10.65 9.06 2.43
C ARG A 104 9.94 9.86 3.52
N LEU A 105 9.02 9.21 4.23
CA LEU A 105 8.39 9.78 5.42
C LEU A 105 9.39 10.16 6.52
N LEU A 106 10.44 9.35 6.70
CA LEU A 106 11.55 9.60 7.62
C LEU A 106 12.88 9.62 6.84
N PRO A 107 13.25 10.76 6.22
CA PRO A 107 14.36 10.84 5.28
C PRO A 107 15.75 10.44 5.80
N THR A 108 15.97 10.64 7.10
CA THR A 108 17.27 10.38 7.76
C THR A 108 17.40 8.97 8.33
N VAL A 109 16.31 8.18 8.28
CA VAL A 109 16.23 6.85 8.90
C VAL A 109 15.89 5.78 7.87
N ALA A 110 14.91 6.05 7.00
CA ALA A 110 14.47 5.10 5.98
C ALA A 110 15.29 5.26 4.69
N PRO A 111 15.83 4.17 4.11
CA PRO A 111 16.59 4.23 2.87
C PRO A 111 15.68 4.52 1.66
N ALA A 112 16.27 4.78 0.50
CA ALA A 112 15.55 4.76 -0.77
C ALA A 112 14.86 3.39 -1.00
N SER A 113 13.81 3.39 -1.82
CA SER A 113 13.10 2.16 -2.17
C SER A 113 13.88 1.35 -3.21
N ASN A 114 13.75 0.03 -3.14
CA ASN A 114 14.30 -0.86 -4.15
C ASN A 114 13.50 -0.77 -5.46
N SER A 115 14.15 -1.07 -6.58
CA SER A 115 13.51 -1.19 -7.88
C SER A 115 12.38 -2.23 -7.87
N MET A 116 11.29 -1.94 -8.58
CA MET A 116 10.17 -2.87 -8.79
C MET A 116 10.04 -3.25 -10.27
N PRO A 117 9.80 -4.54 -10.60
CA PRO A 117 9.81 -5.66 -9.66
C PRO A 117 11.26 -6.00 -9.23
N PRO A 118 11.44 -6.67 -8.08
CA PRO A 118 12.77 -7.15 -7.69
C PRO A 118 13.34 -8.13 -8.73
N SER A 119 14.67 -8.15 -8.88
CA SER A 119 15.33 -9.07 -9.82
C SER A 119 14.93 -10.53 -9.59
N GLY A 120 14.58 -11.22 -10.67
CA GLY A 120 14.12 -12.61 -10.63
C GLY A 120 12.67 -12.80 -10.17
N ARG A 121 11.87 -11.73 -10.05
CA ARG A 121 10.45 -11.79 -9.71
C ARG A 121 9.60 -10.98 -10.69
N LEU A 122 8.34 -11.38 -10.84
CA LEU A 122 7.35 -10.65 -11.65
C LEU A 122 6.72 -9.47 -10.90
N SER A 123 6.79 -9.48 -9.56
CA SER A 123 6.23 -8.45 -8.68
C SER A 123 6.96 -8.38 -7.33
N GLY A 124 6.84 -7.24 -6.66
CA GLY A 124 7.24 -7.02 -5.26
C GLY A 124 6.02 -6.98 -4.36
N ARG A 125 5.95 -7.86 -3.36
CA ARG A 125 4.82 -7.91 -2.42
C ARG A 125 5.18 -7.28 -1.08
N PHE A 126 4.33 -6.36 -0.64
CA PHE A 126 4.39 -5.70 0.65
C PHE A 126 3.11 -6.02 1.43
N VAL A 127 3.26 -6.35 2.70
CA VAL A 127 2.15 -6.73 3.58
C VAL A 127 2.20 -5.83 4.80
N VAL A 128 1.16 -5.02 4.97
CA VAL A 128 1.04 -4.07 6.08
C VAL A 128 -0.04 -4.59 7.01
N PRO A 129 0.27 -4.89 8.28
CA PRO A 129 -0.75 -5.21 9.29
C PRO A 129 -1.69 -4.01 9.48
N VAL A 130 -2.98 -4.28 9.61
CA VAL A 130 -4.03 -3.27 9.75
C VAL A 130 -5.03 -3.72 10.80
N THR A 131 -5.46 -2.78 11.64
CA THR A 131 -6.70 -2.87 12.41
C THR A 131 -7.61 -1.73 11.99
N ASN A 132 -8.93 -1.96 12.07
CA ASN A 132 -9.92 -0.89 11.87
C ASN A 132 -10.18 -0.05 13.13
N LEU A 133 -9.45 -0.29 14.22
CA LEU A 133 -9.51 0.51 15.44
C LEU A 133 -8.50 1.66 15.40
N ARG A 134 -8.98 2.89 15.62
CA ARG A 134 -8.11 4.05 15.93
C ARG A 134 -8.60 4.77 17.16
N GLY A 135 -7.74 4.81 18.18
CA GLY A 135 -8.15 5.30 19.49
C GLY A 135 -9.32 4.49 20.03
N GLN A 136 -10.49 5.12 20.14
CA GLN A 136 -11.72 4.51 20.66
C GLN A 136 -12.76 4.21 19.57
N PHE A 137 -12.43 4.43 18.29
CA PHE A 137 -13.38 4.33 17.18
C PHE A 137 -13.02 3.18 16.24
N LEU A 138 -14.04 2.40 15.88
CA LEU A 138 -13.97 1.41 14.80
C LEU A 138 -14.41 2.05 13.49
N PHE A 139 -13.74 1.69 12.40
CA PHE A 139 -14.04 2.16 11.05
C PHE A 139 -14.53 0.99 10.19
N ARG A 140 -15.70 1.15 9.54
CA ARG A 140 -16.31 0.07 8.76
C ARG A 140 -15.91 0.06 7.29
N TYR A 141 -15.87 1.24 6.67
CA TYR A 141 -15.62 1.37 5.24
C TYR A 141 -14.17 1.76 5.02
N LEU A 142 -13.54 1.08 4.06
CA LEU A 142 -12.13 1.24 3.76
C LEU A 142 -11.93 1.68 2.31
N GLN A 143 -11.00 2.59 2.08
CA GLN A 143 -10.56 3.05 0.77
C GLN A 143 -9.04 3.11 0.72
N LEU A 144 -8.44 2.90 -0.46
CA LEU A 144 -7.00 3.03 -0.65
C LEU A 144 -6.72 4.24 -1.53
N TYR A 145 -5.91 5.16 -1.02
CA TYR A 145 -5.47 6.35 -1.75
C TYR A 145 -3.97 6.31 -1.99
N ALA A 146 -3.55 6.62 -3.21
CA ALA A 146 -2.16 6.77 -3.59
C ALA A 146 -1.84 8.25 -3.77
N LEU A 147 -0.97 8.78 -2.92
CA LEU A 147 -0.39 10.12 -3.09
C LEU A 147 0.94 9.97 -3.83
N LEU A 148 0.98 10.49 -5.05
CA LEU A 148 2.12 10.46 -5.97
C LEU A 148 2.70 11.87 -6.12
N GLY A 149 4.02 11.97 -6.12
CA GLY A 149 4.76 13.20 -6.43
C GLY A 149 6.02 12.90 -7.22
N GLY A 150 6.58 13.92 -7.89
CA GLY A 150 7.76 13.81 -8.76
C GLY A 150 7.45 14.28 -10.19
N THR A 151 8.43 14.17 -11.08
CA THR A 151 8.34 14.68 -12.45
C THR A 151 7.51 13.78 -13.38
N THR A 152 7.59 12.46 -13.23
CA THR A 152 6.81 11.46 -14.00
C THR A 152 6.38 10.25 -13.16
N PRO A 153 5.72 10.45 -12.00
CA PRO A 153 5.46 9.33 -11.10
C PRO A 153 4.51 8.32 -11.75
N SER A 154 4.90 7.05 -11.77
CA SER A 154 4.05 5.94 -12.20
C SER A 154 4.18 4.75 -11.24
N ILE A 155 3.05 4.12 -10.91
CA ILE A 155 2.98 2.90 -10.09
C ILE A 155 1.93 1.96 -10.66
N THR A 156 2.25 0.68 -10.80
CA THR A 156 1.30 -0.38 -11.18
C THR A 156 1.20 -1.39 -10.05
N LEU A 157 -0.02 -1.58 -9.53
CA LEU A 157 -0.25 -2.43 -8.38
C LEU A 157 -1.59 -3.17 -8.37
N SER A 158 -1.60 -4.29 -7.65
CA SER A 158 -2.81 -4.91 -7.10
C SER A 158 -2.84 -4.68 -5.60
N ALA A 159 -4.03 -4.43 -5.04
CA ALA A 159 -4.22 -4.20 -3.62
C ALA A 159 -5.49 -4.86 -3.10
N TRP A 160 -5.38 -5.56 -1.97
CA TRP A 160 -6.50 -6.23 -1.31
C TRP A 160 -6.28 -6.37 0.19
N LEU A 161 -7.37 -6.58 0.91
CA LEU A 161 -7.35 -6.90 2.33
C LEU A 161 -7.42 -8.42 2.52
N ALA A 162 -6.60 -8.95 3.39
CA ALA A 162 -6.67 -10.33 3.85
C ALA A 162 -6.94 -10.33 5.36
N ALA A 163 -7.98 -11.05 5.80
CA ALA A 163 -8.22 -11.26 7.22
C ALA A 163 -7.08 -12.10 7.85
N GLU A 164 -6.95 -12.03 9.17
CA GLU A 164 -5.99 -12.87 9.90
C GLU A 164 -6.35 -14.36 9.95
#